data_AF-A0A7Y3CU14-F1
#
_entry.id   AF-A0A7Y3CU14-F1
#
_cell.length_a   1.000
_cell.length_b   1.000
_cell.length_c   1.000
_cell.angle_alpha   90.00
_cell.angle_beta   90.00
_cell.angle_gamma   90.00
#
_symmetry.space_group_name_H-M   'P 1'
#
loop_
_entity.id
_entity.type
_entity.pdbx_description
1 polymer ?
#
loop_
_entity_poly.entity_id
_entity_poly.type
_entity_poly.pdbx_seq_one_letter_code
_entity_poly.pdbx_strand_id
1 'polypeptide(L)'
;MRYGFVIDQDTCIGCHACTVACKTEHEVPLGVNRTWVKYVEKGEWPETKRFFSVLRCNHCSDAPCVEICPTTALFKREDGIVDFDTDRCIGCKSCMQACPYNALYIDPGEHTAQKCNYCVHRVEVGIEPACVVVCPEQAIIAGDLDDPTSKISKIVATEQTFVRAPEQGTKPNLFYKGVEATNIDPLGAVPLTDGGVWRDPDERLQSWLSVDLTPSNGNGNGAPTGPIGNLNEVTSEPTEPRIDYGTKRGTPPRVVYNTEHPMPWGWRVSSYFLTKGIAAGLVIATALALLNGVDGTKAWFAWGAPLIAGLFLALTGVLLVWDLKRPDRFLYLLTKGNPGSWLVKGAWILSAFAAVIGVWFIAGVFGLSDLTKVLTWVGVPIALGVAGYTAFLFGQAEARDLWQSPTLLWHMIAGAFAAGGGAGLVISLSVDVTEAGDTAFAWAMVG
;
A
#
# COMPACT_ATOMS: atom_id res chain seq x y z
N MET A 1 -17.15 -0.13 -25.91
CA MET A 1 -17.96 -0.45 -24.72
C MET A 1 -17.05 -0.27 -23.54
N ARG A 2 -17.41 0.66 -22.67
CA ARG A 2 -16.65 1.02 -21.49
C ARG A 2 -17.63 1.22 -20.34
N TYR A 3 -17.76 0.22 -19.50
CA TYR A 3 -18.66 0.28 -18.36
C TYR A 3 -18.19 1.33 -17.33
N GLY A 4 -19.15 2.07 -16.80
CA GLY A 4 -18.92 3.07 -15.77
C GLY A 4 -20.14 3.28 -14.87
N PHE A 5 -20.00 4.12 -13.86
CA PHE A 5 -21.08 4.49 -12.97
C PHE A 5 -21.27 6.00 -12.93
N VAL A 6 -22.52 6.44 -12.83
CA VAL A 6 -22.87 7.77 -12.29
C VAL A 6 -23.58 7.56 -10.97
N ILE A 7 -23.15 8.30 -9.95
CA ILE A 7 -23.84 8.42 -8.67
C ILE A 7 -24.49 9.80 -8.63
N ASP A 8 -25.81 9.84 -8.73
CA ASP A 8 -26.63 11.03 -8.53
C ASP A 8 -26.76 11.28 -7.03
N GLN A 9 -26.00 12.25 -6.53
CA GLN A 9 -25.94 12.57 -5.11
C GLN A 9 -27.05 13.54 -4.68
N ASP A 10 -27.74 14.17 -5.63
CA ASP A 10 -28.89 15.04 -5.37
C ASP A 10 -30.10 14.22 -4.88
N THR A 11 -30.22 12.99 -5.37
CA THR A 11 -31.31 12.05 -5.03
C THR A 11 -30.93 11.04 -3.95
N CYS A 12 -29.64 10.84 -3.68
CA CYS A 12 -29.20 9.81 -2.74
C CYS A 12 -29.52 10.15 -1.28
N ILE A 13 -30.44 9.40 -0.68
CA ILE A 13 -30.86 9.54 0.73
C ILE A 13 -29.97 8.82 1.76
N GLY A 14 -28.87 8.18 1.34
CA GLY A 14 -27.96 7.49 2.24
C GLY A 14 -28.55 6.30 3.00
N CYS A 15 -29.44 5.52 2.38
CA CYS A 15 -30.15 4.41 3.05
C CYS A 15 -29.32 3.12 3.23
N HIS A 16 -28.08 3.05 2.74
CA HIS A 16 -27.21 1.85 2.74
C HIS A 16 -27.75 0.60 2.01
N ALA A 17 -28.89 0.66 1.33
CA ALA A 17 -29.43 -0.48 0.58
C ALA A 17 -28.41 -1.06 -0.42
N CYS A 18 -27.66 -0.19 -1.11
CA CYS A 18 -26.60 -0.60 -2.03
C CYS A 18 -25.45 -1.37 -1.36
N THR A 19 -25.08 -1.00 -0.13
CA THR A 19 -24.06 -1.71 0.66
C THR A 19 -24.54 -3.11 1.03
N VAL A 20 -25.77 -3.22 1.56
CA VAL A 20 -26.35 -4.50 1.99
C VAL A 20 -26.59 -5.44 0.81
N ALA A 21 -27.12 -4.92 -0.31
CA ALA A 21 -27.31 -5.73 -1.51
C ALA A 21 -25.99 -6.25 -2.06
N CYS A 22 -24.94 -5.41 -2.10
CA CYS A 22 -23.62 -5.84 -2.55
C CYS A 22 -23.02 -6.90 -1.63
N LYS A 23 -23.22 -6.78 -0.30
CA LYS A 23 -22.80 -7.81 0.65
C LYS A 23 -23.52 -9.13 0.42
N THR A 24 -24.84 -9.09 0.23
CA THR A 24 -25.66 -10.30 0.05
C THR A 24 -25.34 -10.98 -1.28
N GLU A 25 -25.25 -10.21 -2.36
CA GLU A 25 -25.01 -10.72 -3.72
C GLU A 25 -23.66 -11.43 -3.86
N HIS A 26 -22.63 -10.94 -3.16
CA HIS A 26 -21.27 -11.44 -3.28
C HIS A 26 -20.76 -12.12 -2.01
N GLU A 27 -21.65 -12.41 -1.06
CA GLU A 27 -21.32 -13.03 0.23
C GLU A 27 -20.16 -12.34 0.95
N VAL A 28 -20.12 -11.00 0.90
CA VAL A 28 -18.98 -10.21 1.41
C VAL A 28 -18.93 -10.28 2.94
N PRO A 29 -17.79 -10.72 3.54
CA PRO A 29 -17.67 -10.86 4.98
C PRO A 29 -17.91 -9.57 5.78
N LEU A 30 -18.19 -9.73 7.08
CA LEU A 30 -18.31 -8.60 8.00
C LEU A 30 -16.96 -7.87 8.15
N GLY A 31 -17.02 -6.56 8.45
CA GLY A 31 -15.83 -5.71 8.59
C GLY A 31 -15.25 -5.16 7.27
N VAL A 32 -15.66 -5.71 6.11
CA VAL A 32 -15.22 -5.25 4.78
C VAL A 32 -16.39 -4.93 3.86
N ASN A 33 -16.18 -4.03 2.89
CA ASN A 33 -17.21 -3.55 1.98
C ASN A 33 -16.65 -3.41 0.55
N ARG A 34 -17.44 -3.79 -0.46
CA ARG A 34 -17.15 -3.50 -1.88
C ARG A 34 -17.69 -2.12 -2.31
N THR A 35 -18.74 -1.64 -1.64
CA THR A 35 -19.28 -0.27 -1.75
C THR A 35 -19.85 0.16 -0.41
N TRP A 36 -19.69 1.43 -0.06
CA TRP A 36 -20.16 1.99 1.21
C TRP A 36 -20.70 3.39 1.02
N VAL A 37 -21.46 3.88 1.99
CA VAL A 37 -21.92 5.27 2.02
C VAL A 37 -21.09 6.03 3.05
N LYS A 38 -20.58 7.22 2.69
CA LYS A 38 -19.92 8.19 3.57
C LYS A 38 -20.86 9.36 3.83
N TYR A 39 -20.80 9.92 5.04
CA TYR A 39 -21.69 10.96 5.53
C TYR A 39 -20.83 12.08 6.09
N VAL A 40 -21.00 13.28 5.58
CA VAL A 40 -20.40 14.49 6.15
C VAL A 40 -21.49 15.46 6.57
N GLU A 41 -21.36 15.98 7.78
CA GLU A 41 -22.17 17.09 8.27
C GLU A 41 -21.42 18.41 8.07
N LYS A 42 -22.14 19.43 7.62
CA LYS A 42 -21.62 20.80 7.42
C LYS A 42 -22.69 21.81 7.82
N GLY A 43 -22.24 22.95 8.31
CA GLY A 43 -23.11 24.02 8.80
C GLY A 43 -23.10 24.11 10.32
N GLU A 44 -23.87 25.07 10.84
CA GLU A 44 -23.99 25.34 12.27
C GLU A 44 -25.46 25.33 12.66
N TRP A 45 -25.78 24.85 13.86
CA TRP A 45 -27.16 24.82 14.34
C TRP A 45 -27.81 26.21 14.30
N PRO A 46 -29.05 26.35 13.77
CA PRO A 46 -29.96 25.31 13.28
C PRO A 46 -29.76 24.90 11.80
N GLU A 47 -28.96 25.63 11.03
CA GLU A 47 -28.71 25.43 9.60
C GLU A 47 -27.63 24.36 9.35
N THR A 48 -27.89 23.13 9.80
CA THR A 48 -27.01 21.97 9.56
C THR A 48 -27.53 21.10 8.43
N LYS A 49 -26.62 20.59 7.59
CA LYS A 49 -26.95 19.68 6.48
C LYS A 49 -26.06 18.44 6.52
N ARG A 50 -26.65 17.31 6.13
CA ARG A 50 -25.96 16.04 5.89
C ARG A 50 -25.80 15.81 4.41
N PHE A 51 -24.59 15.45 4.01
CA PHE A 51 -24.26 15.09 2.65
C PHE A 51 -23.90 13.61 2.63
N PHE A 52 -24.59 12.85 1.79
CA PHE A 52 -24.33 11.43 1.59
C PHE A 52 -23.40 11.25 0.38
N SER A 53 -22.60 10.20 0.34
CA SER A 53 -21.78 9.84 -0.83
C SER A 53 -21.54 8.36 -0.94
N VAL A 54 -21.86 7.77 -2.09
CA VAL A 54 -21.66 6.34 -2.33
C VAL A 54 -20.29 6.09 -2.92
N LEU A 55 -19.39 5.49 -2.15
CA LEU A 55 -18.00 5.22 -2.53
C LEU A 55 -17.82 3.74 -2.90
N ARG A 56 -16.94 3.47 -3.87
CA ARG A 56 -16.60 2.14 -4.41
C ARG A 56 -15.36 2.19 -5.31
N CYS A 57 -15.03 1.06 -5.95
CA CYS A 57 -14.04 1.03 -7.03
C CYS A 57 -14.51 1.87 -8.23
N ASN A 58 -13.61 2.69 -8.78
CA ASN A 58 -13.91 3.57 -9.90
C ASN A 58 -13.76 2.90 -11.27
N HIS A 59 -13.34 1.62 -11.31
CA HIS A 59 -13.01 0.89 -12.54
C HIS A 59 -12.17 1.73 -13.52
N CYS A 60 -11.09 2.32 -12.99
CA CYS A 60 -10.22 3.27 -13.67
C CYS A 60 -9.79 2.82 -15.07
N SER A 61 -9.76 3.76 -16.01
CA SER A 61 -9.24 3.49 -17.34
C SER A 61 -7.72 3.31 -17.31
N ASP A 62 -7.04 4.08 -16.45
CA ASP A 62 -5.64 3.90 -16.11
C ASP A 62 -5.56 3.37 -14.67
N ALA A 63 -5.41 2.05 -14.54
CA ALA A 63 -5.64 1.35 -13.28
C ALA A 63 -4.32 0.98 -12.58
N PRO A 64 -3.80 1.81 -11.66
CA PRO A 64 -2.51 1.54 -11.01
C PRO A 64 -2.53 0.24 -10.19
N CYS A 65 -3.70 -0.16 -9.69
CA CYS A 65 -3.89 -1.44 -9.01
C CYS A 65 -3.64 -2.67 -9.91
N VAL A 66 -3.81 -2.55 -11.23
CA VAL A 66 -3.49 -3.61 -12.21
C VAL A 66 -1.99 -3.62 -12.48
N GLU A 67 -1.37 -2.46 -12.70
CA GLU A 67 0.05 -2.34 -12.99
C GLU A 67 0.93 -2.87 -11.85
N ILE A 68 0.62 -2.48 -10.61
CA ILE A 68 1.39 -2.91 -9.44
C ILE A 68 1.21 -4.41 -9.13
N CYS A 69 0.15 -5.05 -9.64
CA CYS A 69 -0.20 -6.43 -9.30
C CYS A 69 0.88 -7.40 -9.82
N PRO A 70 1.57 -8.14 -8.93
CA PRO A 70 2.70 -8.96 -9.33
C PRO A 70 2.31 -10.24 -10.05
N THR A 71 1.10 -10.76 -9.84
CA THR A 71 0.69 -12.07 -10.39
C THR A 71 -0.38 -11.97 -11.46
N THR A 72 -0.66 -10.74 -11.96
CA THR A 72 -1.80 -10.41 -12.83
C THR A 72 -3.15 -10.92 -12.29
N ALA A 73 -3.26 -10.97 -10.95
CA ALA A 73 -4.53 -11.27 -10.27
C ALA A 73 -5.55 -10.14 -10.40
N LEU A 74 -5.11 -8.91 -10.66
CA LEU A 74 -5.97 -7.82 -11.12
C LEU A 74 -5.73 -7.61 -12.61
N PHE A 75 -6.80 -7.47 -13.38
CA PHE A 75 -6.73 -7.29 -14.82
C PHE A 75 -7.85 -6.37 -15.29
N LYS A 76 -7.69 -5.79 -16.47
CA LYS A 76 -8.70 -4.97 -17.12
C LYS A 76 -9.32 -5.77 -18.27
N ARG A 77 -10.65 -5.89 -18.27
CA ARG A 77 -11.43 -6.50 -19.35
C ARG A 77 -11.53 -5.56 -20.54
N GLU A 78 -11.91 -6.10 -21.70
CA GLU A 78 -12.12 -5.32 -22.94
C GLU A 78 -13.24 -4.28 -22.80
N ASP A 79 -14.24 -4.59 -21.97
CA ASP A 79 -15.38 -3.73 -21.64
C ASP A 79 -15.07 -2.63 -20.62
N GLY A 80 -13.80 -2.46 -20.23
CA GLY A 80 -13.33 -1.43 -19.30
C GLY A 80 -13.45 -1.79 -17.82
N ILE A 81 -14.09 -2.91 -17.46
CA ILE A 81 -14.18 -3.35 -16.07
C ILE A 81 -12.80 -3.82 -15.60
N VAL A 82 -12.24 -3.15 -14.59
CA VAL A 82 -11.14 -3.71 -13.80
C VAL A 82 -11.73 -4.84 -12.95
N ASP A 83 -11.25 -6.07 -13.09
CA ASP A 83 -11.71 -7.26 -12.38
C ASP A 83 -10.55 -7.96 -11.66
N PHE A 84 -10.83 -9.04 -10.94
CA PHE A 84 -9.82 -9.81 -10.22
C PHE A 84 -10.03 -11.33 -10.32
N ASP A 85 -8.92 -12.06 -10.24
CA ASP A 85 -8.82 -13.51 -10.18
C ASP A 85 -8.28 -13.90 -8.79
N THR A 86 -9.16 -14.50 -7.99
CA THR A 86 -8.86 -14.96 -6.63
C THR A 86 -7.78 -16.06 -6.62
N ASP A 87 -7.70 -16.91 -7.64
CA ASP A 87 -6.78 -18.05 -7.67
C ASP A 87 -5.34 -17.62 -7.93
N ARG A 88 -5.14 -16.50 -8.62
CA ARG A 88 -3.81 -15.92 -8.88
C ARG A 88 -3.31 -15.03 -7.75
N CYS A 89 -4.19 -14.56 -6.87
CA CYS A 89 -3.83 -13.62 -5.84
C CYS A 89 -2.94 -14.26 -4.76
N ILE A 90 -1.82 -13.60 -4.45
CA ILE A 90 -0.87 -14.00 -3.37
C ILE A 90 -1.08 -13.20 -2.07
N GLY A 91 -2.00 -12.24 -2.07
CA GLY A 91 -2.30 -11.44 -0.88
C GLY A 91 -1.16 -10.51 -0.44
N CYS A 92 -0.37 -9.95 -1.37
CA CYS A 92 0.74 -9.03 -1.10
C CYS A 92 0.30 -7.59 -0.73
N LYS A 93 -0.98 -7.25 -0.95
CA LYS A 93 -1.60 -5.95 -0.66
C LYS A 93 -1.04 -4.75 -1.44
N SER A 94 -0.14 -4.94 -2.41
CA SER A 94 0.39 -3.84 -3.22
C SER A 94 -0.70 -3.04 -3.95
N CYS A 95 -1.73 -3.73 -4.44
CA CYS A 95 -2.89 -3.09 -5.08
C CYS A 95 -3.68 -2.16 -4.14
N MET A 96 -3.65 -2.41 -2.83
CA MET A 96 -4.27 -1.52 -1.83
C MET A 96 -3.46 -0.23 -1.64
N GLN A 97 -2.14 -0.29 -1.82
CA GLN A 97 -1.27 0.89 -1.77
C GLN A 97 -1.33 1.71 -3.07
N ALA A 98 -1.61 1.07 -4.20
CA ALA A 98 -1.77 1.75 -5.47
C ALA A 98 -3.14 2.39 -5.68
N CYS A 99 -4.19 1.98 -4.96
CA CYS A 99 -5.54 2.50 -5.18
C CYS A 99 -5.79 3.79 -4.39
N PRO A 100 -5.96 4.97 -5.02
CA PRO A 100 -6.20 6.24 -4.32
C PRO A 100 -7.58 6.33 -3.67
N TYR A 101 -8.44 5.33 -3.90
CA TYR A 101 -9.82 5.32 -3.42
C TYR A 101 -10.05 4.45 -2.19
N ASN A 102 -9.02 3.72 -1.73
CA ASN A 102 -9.13 2.66 -0.72
C ASN A 102 -10.26 1.64 -1.04
N ALA A 103 -10.44 1.33 -2.32
CA ALA A 103 -11.54 0.49 -2.81
C ALA A 103 -11.27 -1.02 -2.76
N LEU A 104 -10.06 -1.42 -2.36
CA LEU A 104 -9.65 -2.82 -2.22
C LEU A 104 -9.48 -3.18 -0.75
N TYR A 105 -9.76 -4.43 -0.42
CA TYR A 105 -9.51 -5.03 0.89
C TYR A 105 -8.95 -6.44 0.73
N ILE A 106 -8.38 -7.00 1.80
CA ILE A 106 -8.09 -8.44 1.87
C ILE A 106 -9.30 -9.13 2.48
N ASP A 107 -9.83 -10.12 1.78
CA ASP A 107 -10.90 -10.94 2.29
C ASP A 107 -10.45 -11.73 3.53
N PRO A 108 -11.17 -11.66 4.65
CA PRO A 108 -10.79 -12.38 5.86
C PRO A 108 -10.93 -13.90 5.73
N GLY A 109 -11.76 -14.42 4.81
CA GLY A 109 -11.89 -15.86 4.55
C GLY A 109 -10.89 -16.34 3.51
N GLU A 110 -10.92 -15.75 2.31
CA GLU A 110 -10.10 -16.19 1.17
C GLU A 110 -8.63 -15.74 1.26
N HIS A 111 -8.35 -14.72 2.07
CA HIS A 111 -7.03 -14.11 2.20
C HIS A 111 -6.48 -13.51 0.89
N THR A 112 -7.38 -13.12 -0.01
CA THR A 112 -7.07 -12.52 -1.31
C THR A 112 -7.59 -11.10 -1.42
N ALA A 113 -7.05 -10.32 -2.35
CA ALA A 113 -7.54 -8.97 -2.61
C ALA A 113 -8.89 -9.02 -3.31
N GLN A 114 -9.87 -8.31 -2.76
CA GLN A 114 -11.24 -8.20 -3.27
C GLN A 114 -11.63 -6.73 -3.43
N LYS A 115 -12.61 -6.47 -4.28
CA LYS A 115 -13.18 -5.13 -4.53
C LYS A 115 -14.53 -5.24 -5.26
N CYS A 116 -15.18 -4.10 -5.51
CA CYS A 116 -16.26 -4.06 -6.49
C CYS A 116 -15.76 -4.57 -7.86
N ASN A 117 -16.46 -5.55 -8.42
CA ASN A 117 -16.22 -6.11 -9.75
C ASN A 117 -17.36 -5.75 -10.73
N TYR A 118 -18.05 -4.64 -10.51
CA TYR A 118 -19.17 -4.21 -11.36
C TYR A 118 -20.32 -5.24 -11.45
N CYS A 119 -20.39 -6.21 -10.54
CA CYS A 119 -21.29 -7.38 -10.64
C CYS A 119 -21.18 -8.07 -12.02
N VAL A 120 -19.96 -8.32 -12.50
CA VAL A 120 -19.67 -9.02 -13.78
C VAL A 120 -20.59 -10.21 -14.02
N HIS A 121 -20.81 -11.05 -13.01
CA HIS A 121 -21.65 -12.26 -13.10
C HIS A 121 -23.13 -11.97 -13.42
N ARG A 122 -23.61 -10.74 -13.19
CA ARG A 122 -24.95 -10.27 -13.59
C ARG A 122 -24.93 -9.61 -14.96
N VAL A 123 -23.93 -8.76 -15.21
CA VAL A 123 -23.84 -8.00 -16.47
C VAL A 123 -23.64 -8.93 -17.66
N GLU A 124 -22.90 -10.03 -17.51
CA GLU A 124 -22.70 -11.04 -18.55
C GLU A 124 -23.99 -11.74 -18.99
N VAL A 125 -25.01 -11.78 -18.13
CA VAL A 125 -26.34 -12.33 -18.44
C VAL A 125 -27.39 -11.24 -18.69
N GLY A 126 -26.96 -9.99 -18.91
CA GLY A 126 -27.84 -8.86 -19.24
C GLY A 126 -28.63 -8.29 -18.05
N ILE A 127 -28.17 -8.55 -16.81
CA ILE A 127 -28.81 -8.05 -15.59
C ILE A 127 -27.97 -6.91 -15.01
N GLU A 128 -28.62 -5.83 -14.56
CA GLU A 128 -27.94 -4.72 -13.90
C GLU A 128 -27.28 -5.11 -12.57
N PRO A 129 -26.23 -4.41 -12.14
CA PRO A 129 -25.58 -4.64 -10.84
C PRO A 129 -26.55 -4.58 -9.66
N ALA A 130 -26.34 -5.41 -8.63
CA ALA A 130 -27.24 -5.48 -7.47
C ALA A 130 -27.43 -4.13 -6.77
N CYS A 131 -26.37 -3.31 -6.70
CA CYS A 131 -26.44 -1.98 -6.11
C CYS A 131 -27.26 -0.96 -6.91
N VAL A 132 -27.45 -1.18 -8.21
CA VAL A 132 -28.33 -0.36 -9.09
C VAL A 132 -29.78 -0.77 -8.84
N VAL A 133 -30.06 -2.07 -8.93
CA VAL A 133 -31.43 -2.61 -8.81
C VAL A 133 -32.07 -2.31 -7.46
N VAL A 134 -31.29 -2.33 -6.37
CA VAL A 134 -31.83 -2.10 -5.01
C VAL A 134 -32.06 -0.62 -4.67
N CYS A 135 -31.53 0.32 -5.47
CA CYS A 135 -31.54 1.73 -5.09
C CYS A 135 -32.95 2.32 -5.23
N PRO A 136 -33.62 2.71 -4.13
CA PRO A 136 -35.01 3.18 -4.21
C PRO A 136 -35.15 4.49 -4.98
N GLU A 137 -34.14 5.36 -4.87
CA GLU A 137 -34.09 6.67 -5.54
C GLU A 137 -33.47 6.60 -6.95
N GLN A 138 -33.05 5.40 -7.40
CA GLN A 138 -32.32 5.21 -8.65
C GLN A 138 -31.08 6.11 -8.80
N ALA A 139 -30.47 6.47 -7.67
CA ALA A 139 -29.28 7.33 -7.58
C ALA A 139 -28.02 6.68 -8.15
N ILE A 140 -27.98 5.35 -8.25
CA ILE A 140 -26.83 4.60 -8.77
C ILE A 140 -27.17 4.16 -10.19
N ILE A 141 -26.42 4.65 -11.17
CA ILE A 141 -26.68 4.41 -12.58
C ILE A 141 -25.46 3.70 -13.18
N ALA A 142 -25.67 2.52 -13.75
CA ALA A 142 -24.67 1.75 -14.49
C ALA A 142 -24.93 1.86 -16.00
N GLY A 143 -23.91 1.68 -16.82
CA GLY A 143 -24.06 1.65 -18.28
C GLY A 143 -22.75 1.79 -19.03
N ASP A 144 -22.85 1.79 -20.36
CA ASP A 144 -21.74 2.00 -21.28
C ASP A 144 -21.49 3.51 -21.50
N LEU A 145 -20.30 3.99 -21.16
CA LEU A 145 -19.87 5.38 -21.37
C LEU A 145 -19.63 5.71 -22.84
N ASP A 146 -19.32 4.71 -23.68
CA ASP A 146 -19.04 4.91 -25.10
C ASP A 146 -20.32 4.94 -25.96
N ASP A 147 -21.44 4.44 -25.43
CA ASP A 147 -22.75 4.52 -26.09
C ASP A 147 -23.42 5.88 -25.78
N PRO A 148 -23.56 6.80 -26.77
CA PRO A 148 -24.16 8.12 -26.56
C PRO A 148 -25.65 8.06 -26.21
N THR A 149 -26.31 6.92 -26.44
CA THR A 149 -27.72 6.75 -26.11
C THR A 149 -27.94 6.33 -24.65
N SER A 150 -26.89 5.85 -23.98
CA SER A 150 -26.95 5.38 -22.60
C SER A 150 -27.25 6.51 -21.61
N LYS A 151 -27.93 6.17 -20.51
CA LYS A 151 -28.27 7.14 -19.46
C LYS A 151 -27.02 7.78 -18.86
N ILE A 152 -25.97 6.99 -18.65
CA ILE A 152 -24.71 7.44 -18.07
C ILE A 152 -23.96 8.40 -19.00
N SER A 153 -23.85 8.09 -20.30
CA SER A 153 -23.14 8.93 -21.27
C SER A 153 -23.82 10.29 -21.42
N LYS A 154 -25.16 10.31 -21.45
CA LYS A 154 -25.95 11.56 -21.46
C LYS A 154 -25.67 12.42 -20.24
N ILE A 155 -25.73 11.88 -19.02
CA ILE A 155 -25.48 12.66 -17.80
C ILE A 155 -24.06 13.23 -17.80
N VAL A 156 -23.06 12.41 -18.12
CA VAL A 156 -21.66 12.87 -18.17
C VAL A 156 -21.45 13.95 -19.23
N ALA A 157 -22.18 13.92 -20.34
CA ALA A 157 -22.07 14.90 -21.42
C ALA A 157 -22.85 16.20 -21.16
N THR A 158 -23.98 16.15 -20.46
CA THR A 158 -24.89 17.30 -20.33
C THR A 158 -24.89 17.97 -18.96
N GLU A 159 -24.44 17.27 -17.92
CA GLU A 159 -24.49 17.76 -16.54
C GLU A 159 -23.10 17.91 -15.92
N GLN A 160 -23.01 18.74 -14.87
CA GLN A 160 -21.76 18.89 -14.13
C GLN A 160 -21.51 17.65 -13.26
N THR A 161 -20.41 16.95 -13.55
CA THR A 161 -19.99 15.77 -12.79
C THR A 161 -18.57 15.93 -12.25
N PHE A 162 -18.28 15.22 -11.16
CA PHE A 162 -17.01 15.22 -10.46
C PHE A 162 -16.44 13.81 -10.38
N VAL A 163 -15.13 13.71 -10.22
CA VAL A 163 -14.40 12.44 -10.00
C VAL A 163 -13.53 12.56 -8.76
N ARG A 164 -13.12 11.42 -8.20
CA ARG A 164 -12.22 11.37 -7.04
C ARG A 164 -10.76 11.37 -7.47
N ALA A 165 -9.93 12.08 -6.70
CA ALA A 165 -8.48 12.16 -6.87
C ALA A 165 -8.05 12.41 -8.34
N PRO A 166 -8.58 13.45 -9.02
CA PRO A 166 -8.21 13.76 -10.40
C PRO A 166 -6.71 14.00 -10.59
N GLU A 167 -6.02 14.51 -9.56
CA GLU A 167 -4.57 14.76 -9.53
C GLU A 167 -3.73 13.49 -9.74
N GLN A 168 -4.27 12.31 -9.42
CA GLN A 168 -3.58 11.03 -9.59
C GLN A 168 -3.64 10.48 -11.02
N GLY A 169 -4.38 11.10 -11.94
CA GLY A 169 -4.34 10.72 -13.36
C GLY A 169 -4.98 9.37 -13.72
N THR A 170 -5.62 8.65 -12.80
CA THR A 170 -6.17 7.29 -13.02
C THR A 170 -7.34 7.20 -14.03
N LYS A 171 -7.86 8.34 -14.50
CA LYS A 171 -9.04 8.44 -15.39
C LYS A 171 -10.23 7.58 -14.90
N PRO A 172 -10.87 7.94 -13.77
CA PRO A 172 -12.01 7.22 -13.20
C PRO A 172 -13.16 7.02 -14.18
N ASN A 173 -13.81 5.85 -14.13
CA ASN A 173 -15.09 5.59 -14.82
C ASN A 173 -16.28 5.65 -13.83
N LEU A 174 -16.10 6.29 -12.67
CA LEU A 174 -17.13 6.58 -11.67
C LEU A 174 -17.25 8.09 -11.53
N PHE A 175 -18.41 8.61 -11.91
CA PHE A 175 -18.74 10.04 -11.90
C PHE A 175 -19.77 10.33 -10.81
N TYR A 176 -19.66 11.49 -10.19
CA TYR A 176 -20.57 11.95 -9.15
C TYR A 176 -21.27 13.23 -9.62
N LYS A 177 -22.60 13.25 -9.57
CA LYS A 177 -23.42 14.44 -9.83
C LYS A 177 -23.92 15.01 -8.50
N GLY A 178 -23.91 16.32 -8.34
CA GLY A 178 -24.46 16.98 -7.14
C GLY A 178 -23.69 16.70 -5.85
N VAL A 179 -22.46 16.19 -5.95
CA VAL A 179 -21.69 15.79 -4.76
C VAL A 179 -21.04 16.98 -4.07
N GLU A 180 -21.16 17.02 -2.74
CA GLU A 180 -20.38 17.95 -1.92
C GLU A 180 -18.90 17.55 -1.95
N ALA A 181 -18.02 18.48 -2.31
CA ALA A 181 -16.58 18.20 -2.49
C ALA A 181 -15.92 17.56 -1.25
N THR A 182 -16.32 17.99 -0.05
CA THR A 182 -15.80 17.47 1.24
C THR A 182 -16.11 16.00 1.49
N ASN A 183 -17.07 15.42 0.76
CA ASN A 183 -17.38 13.99 0.85
C ASN A 183 -16.45 13.13 -0.02
N ILE A 184 -16.10 13.60 -1.21
CA ILE A 184 -15.27 12.84 -2.15
C ILE A 184 -13.77 13.05 -1.91
N ASP A 185 -13.42 14.15 -1.26
CA ASP A 185 -12.09 14.47 -0.76
C ASP A 185 -11.87 13.84 0.64
N PRO A 186 -10.81 13.03 0.85
CA PRO A 186 -10.49 12.48 2.15
C PRO A 186 -10.00 13.54 3.17
N LEU A 187 -9.40 14.65 2.71
CA LEU A 187 -8.89 15.74 3.56
C LEU A 187 -9.91 16.86 3.75
N GLY A 188 -10.97 16.88 2.96
CA GLY A 188 -12.01 17.92 2.98
C GLY A 188 -12.92 17.93 4.22
N ALA A 189 -12.87 16.91 5.07
CA ALA A 189 -13.63 16.85 6.32
C ALA A 189 -12.77 16.31 7.46
N VAL A 190 -12.92 16.89 8.65
CA VAL A 190 -12.15 16.49 9.83
C VAL A 190 -12.69 15.12 10.30
N PRO A 191 -11.83 14.11 10.49
CA PRO A 191 -12.22 12.89 11.18
C PRO A 191 -12.72 13.23 12.58
N LEU A 192 -13.87 12.70 12.99
CA LEU A 192 -14.33 12.84 14.38
C LEU A 192 -13.36 12.09 15.29
N THR A 193 -12.62 12.82 16.12
CA THR A 193 -11.75 12.27 17.18
C THR A 193 -12.48 12.17 18.53
N ASP A 194 -13.77 12.51 18.57
CA ASP A 194 -14.56 12.72 19.79
C ASP A 194 -15.49 11.55 20.16
N GLY A 195 -15.41 10.41 19.46
CA GLY A 195 -16.16 9.20 19.84
C GLY A 195 -17.66 9.40 19.89
N GLY A 196 -18.22 10.11 18.91
CA GLY A 196 -19.66 10.31 18.78
C GLY A 196 -20.46 9.02 19.04
N VAL A 197 -21.65 9.17 19.64
CA VAL A 197 -22.56 8.16 20.25
C VAL A 197 -22.70 6.79 19.55
N TRP A 198 -22.32 6.65 18.29
CA TRP A 198 -22.44 5.40 17.50
C TRP A 198 -21.11 4.85 16.97
N ARG A 199 -19.98 5.45 17.36
CA ARG A 199 -18.65 5.04 16.93
C ARG A 199 -17.78 4.98 18.17
N ASP A 200 -17.59 3.78 18.69
CA ASP A 200 -16.57 3.49 19.68
C ASP A 200 -15.21 3.67 18.99
N PRO A 201 -14.48 4.77 19.23
CA PRO A 201 -13.13 4.88 18.75
C PRO A 201 -12.31 4.11 19.77
N ASP A 202 -12.04 2.83 19.55
CA ASP A 202 -10.99 2.22 20.35
C ASP A 202 -9.68 2.93 19.95
N GLU A 203 -9.31 3.94 20.73
CA GLU A 203 -8.07 4.72 20.65
C GLU A 203 -6.84 3.80 20.60
N ARG A 204 -7.02 2.52 20.97
CA ARG A 204 -6.01 1.46 20.90
C ARG A 204 -5.61 1.06 19.49
N LEU A 205 -6.26 1.48 18.40
CA LEU A 205 -5.86 1.04 17.05
C LEU A 205 -5.05 2.06 16.24
N GLN A 206 -4.75 3.25 16.78
CA GLN A 206 -4.04 4.31 16.03
C GLN A 206 -2.57 4.51 16.40
N SER A 207 -2.02 3.76 17.36
CA SER A 207 -0.59 3.83 17.68
C SER A 207 0.18 2.71 16.96
N TRP A 208 1.36 3.02 16.43
CA TRP A 208 2.31 2.04 15.86
C TRP A 208 2.78 0.97 16.87
N LEU A 209 2.43 1.12 18.15
CA LEU A 209 2.74 0.24 19.27
C LEU A 209 1.62 -0.71 19.67
N SER A 210 0.38 -0.49 19.22
CA SER A 210 -0.77 -1.25 19.69
C SER A 210 -1.17 -2.32 18.68
N VAL A 211 -0.26 -3.28 18.53
CA VAL A 211 -0.54 -4.57 17.93
C VAL A 211 -0.86 -5.53 19.08
N ASP A 212 -2.11 -5.96 19.21
CA ASP A 212 -2.40 -7.25 19.86
C ASP A 212 -3.03 -8.18 18.82
N LEU A 213 -2.26 -9.20 18.42
CA LEU A 213 -2.64 -10.24 17.46
C LEU A 213 -2.92 -11.58 18.17
N THR A 214 -3.36 -11.55 19.42
CA THR A 214 -3.79 -12.78 20.10
C THR A 214 -5.28 -13.07 19.86
N PRO A 215 -5.67 -14.34 19.60
CA PRO A 215 -7.08 -14.70 19.52
C PRO A 215 -7.67 -14.60 20.93
N SER A 216 -8.73 -13.80 21.12
CA SER A 216 -9.39 -13.73 22.42
C SER A 216 -10.02 -15.09 22.71
N ASN A 217 -9.37 -15.86 23.59
CA ASN A 217 -10.04 -16.95 24.27
C ASN A 217 -11.11 -16.31 25.15
N GLY A 218 -12.36 -16.73 24.91
CA GLY A 218 -13.52 -16.22 25.61
C GLY A 218 -13.35 -16.29 27.12
N ASN A 219 -13.32 -15.12 27.75
CA ASN A 219 -13.99 -14.84 29.00
C ASN A 219 -14.01 -13.33 29.21
N GLY A 220 -15.22 -12.77 29.24
CA GLY A 220 -15.45 -11.37 29.55
C GLY A 220 -14.97 -11.03 30.96
N ASN A 221 -14.62 -9.76 31.13
CA ASN A 221 -14.28 -9.04 32.37
C ASN A 221 -12.78 -8.92 32.65
N GLY A 222 -12.18 -7.86 32.09
CA GLY A 222 -10.86 -7.38 32.47
C GLY A 222 -10.54 -6.03 31.85
N ALA A 223 -11.07 -4.93 32.41
CA ALA A 223 -10.63 -3.59 32.06
C ALA A 223 -9.39 -3.22 32.91
N PRO A 224 -8.23 -2.85 32.33
CA PRO A 224 -7.13 -2.31 33.10
C PRO A 224 -7.35 -0.81 33.35
N THR A 225 -7.33 -0.42 34.62
CA THR A 225 -7.42 0.96 35.10
C THR A 225 -6.05 1.65 35.01
N GLY A 226 -5.88 2.57 34.06
CA GLY A 226 -4.74 3.50 33.98
C GLY A 226 -5.23 4.96 33.99
N PRO A 227 -4.45 5.93 34.52
CA PRO A 227 -4.95 7.26 34.83
C PRO A 227 -5.13 8.13 33.57
N ILE A 228 -6.33 8.72 33.46
CA ILE A 228 -6.75 9.61 32.38
C ILE A 228 -6.04 10.96 32.52
N GLY A 229 -5.15 11.29 31.58
CA GLY A 229 -4.62 12.63 31.41
C GLY A 229 -5.69 13.59 30.90
N ASN A 230 -5.70 14.81 31.43
CA ASN A 230 -6.72 15.84 31.22
C ASN A 230 -6.76 16.29 29.74
N LEU A 231 -7.85 16.00 29.01
CA LEU A 231 -8.01 16.19 27.56
C LEU A 231 -8.31 17.64 27.10
N ASN A 232 -8.13 18.64 27.95
CA ASN A 232 -8.54 20.02 27.65
C ASN A 232 -7.45 20.90 27.00
N GLU A 233 -6.34 20.33 26.52
CA GLU A 233 -5.18 21.14 26.09
C GLU A 233 -4.55 20.73 24.74
N VAL A 234 -5.36 20.26 23.78
CA VAL A 234 -4.90 20.14 22.37
C VAL A 234 -5.41 21.33 21.57
N THR A 235 -4.83 22.50 21.82
CA THR A 235 -4.87 23.62 20.87
C THR A 235 -3.68 23.47 19.92
N SER A 236 -3.89 22.88 18.74
CA SER A 236 -2.95 23.00 17.64
C SER A 236 -3.72 23.40 16.38
N GLU A 237 -3.60 24.68 16.02
CA GLU A 237 -3.93 25.14 14.67
C GLU A 237 -3.11 24.31 13.66
N PRO A 238 -3.72 23.72 12.62
CA PRO A 238 -2.97 22.98 11.61
C PRO A 238 -2.12 23.91 10.75
N THR A 239 -0.83 23.61 10.63
CA THR A 239 0.20 24.41 9.93
C THR A 239 0.30 24.16 8.42
N GLU A 240 -0.68 23.53 7.79
CA GLU A 240 -0.68 23.30 6.33
C GLU A 240 -1.64 24.25 5.60
N PRO A 241 -1.34 24.66 4.35
CA PRO A 241 -2.23 25.47 3.54
C PRO A 241 -3.49 24.66 3.20
N ARG A 242 -4.53 24.82 4.02
CA ARG A 242 -5.89 24.32 3.71
C ARG A 242 -6.33 24.93 2.38
N ILE A 243 -6.79 24.07 1.48
CA ILE A 243 -7.68 24.51 0.39
C ILE A 243 -8.86 25.20 1.08
N ASP A 244 -9.05 26.50 0.81
CA ASP A 244 -10.19 27.25 1.33
C ASP A 244 -11.46 26.74 0.64
N TYR A 245 -12.17 25.81 1.28
CA TYR A 245 -13.46 25.30 0.81
C TYR A 245 -14.61 26.33 1.00
N GLY A 246 -14.29 27.62 1.15
CA GLY A 246 -15.27 28.70 1.25
C GLY A 246 -16.06 28.69 2.54
N THR A 247 -15.54 28.05 3.60
CA THR A 247 -16.18 28.06 4.91
C THR A 247 -15.93 29.41 5.56
N LYS A 248 -16.90 30.33 5.48
CA LYS A 248 -17.03 31.44 6.44
C LYS A 248 -16.80 30.86 7.84
N ARG A 249 -16.01 31.53 8.69
CA ARG A 249 -15.73 31.16 10.10
C ARG A 249 -16.91 30.39 10.69
N GLY A 250 -16.79 29.07 10.71
CA GLY A 250 -17.90 28.17 10.97
C GLY A 250 -17.36 26.76 11.21
N THR A 251 -18.17 25.96 11.90
CA THR A 251 -17.84 24.59 12.29
C THR A 251 -17.31 23.78 11.10
N PRO A 252 -16.11 23.18 11.18
CA PRO A 252 -15.52 22.46 10.07
C PRO A 252 -16.40 21.26 9.69
N PRO A 253 -16.48 20.89 8.40
CA PRO A 253 -17.18 19.69 7.97
C PRO A 253 -16.68 18.46 8.74
N ARG A 254 -17.61 17.64 9.23
CA ARG A 254 -17.30 16.49 10.10
C ARG A 254 -17.75 15.19 9.46
N VAL A 255 -16.87 14.19 9.46
CA VAL A 255 -17.22 12.84 8.98
C VAL A 255 -18.03 12.11 10.04
N VAL A 256 -19.34 11.99 9.84
CA VAL A 256 -20.24 11.28 10.77
C VAL A 256 -20.09 9.77 10.66
N TYR A 257 -20.04 9.28 9.42
CA TYR A 257 -19.89 7.86 9.14
C TYR A 257 -19.01 7.67 7.92
N ASN A 258 -18.06 6.75 8.04
CA ASN A 258 -17.26 6.25 6.94
C ASN A 258 -16.81 4.82 7.25
N THR A 259 -16.60 4.01 6.22
CA THR A 259 -15.96 2.69 6.40
C THR A 259 -14.51 2.88 6.79
N GLU A 260 -14.03 2.04 7.69
CA GLU A 260 -12.64 2.03 8.11
C GLU A 260 -11.79 1.25 7.10
N HIS A 261 -10.61 1.82 6.80
CA HIS A 261 -9.66 1.23 5.90
C HIS A 261 -8.35 1.02 6.67
N PRO A 262 -8.05 -0.21 7.12
CA PRO A 262 -6.84 -0.47 7.89
C PRO A 262 -5.59 -0.30 7.03
N MET A 263 -4.49 0.07 7.68
CA MET A 263 -3.20 0.20 7.01
C MET A 263 -2.75 -1.17 6.44
N PRO A 264 -2.48 -1.30 5.13
CA PRO A 264 -2.20 -2.60 4.53
C PRO A 264 -0.83 -3.17 4.96
N TRP A 265 0.17 -2.29 5.02
CA TRP A 265 1.57 -2.62 5.32
C TRP A 265 1.92 -2.09 6.70
N GLY A 266 2.52 -2.94 7.54
CA GLY A 266 2.93 -2.62 8.90
C GLY A 266 4.40 -2.97 9.14
N TRP A 267 4.74 -3.27 10.39
CA TRP A 267 6.13 -3.49 10.84
C TRP A 267 6.92 -4.51 10.00
N ARG A 268 6.26 -5.57 9.51
CA ARG A 268 6.89 -6.62 8.67
C ARG A 268 7.57 -6.02 7.44
N VAL A 269 6.94 -5.03 6.84
CA VAL A 269 7.43 -4.34 5.65
C VAL A 269 8.69 -3.55 5.95
N SER A 270 8.66 -2.76 7.03
CA SER A 270 9.83 -2.04 7.52
C SER A 270 10.98 -2.98 7.87
N SER A 271 10.69 -4.15 8.48
CA SER A 271 11.71 -5.13 8.85
C SER A 271 12.45 -5.68 7.64
N TYR A 272 11.76 -6.09 6.58
CA TYR A 272 12.45 -6.61 5.39
C TYR A 272 13.15 -5.52 4.57
N PHE A 273 12.78 -4.24 4.72
CA PHE A 273 13.57 -3.13 4.19
C PHE A 273 14.89 -2.93 4.95
N LEU A 274 14.85 -3.05 6.27
CA LEU A 274 16.04 -2.97 7.08
C LEU A 274 16.99 -4.15 6.77
N THR A 275 16.48 -5.39 6.78
CA THR A 275 17.33 -6.56 6.56
C THR A 275 17.91 -6.61 5.15
N LYS A 276 17.14 -6.27 4.10
CA LYS A 276 17.70 -6.16 2.74
C LYS A 276 18.70 -5.01 2.62
N GLY A 277 18.45 -3.91 3.33
CA GLY A 277 19.32 -2.74 3.39
C GLY A 277 20.67 -3.06 4.02
N ILE A 278 20.68 -3.78 5.15
CA ILE A 278 21.90 -4.28 5.79
C ILE A 278 22.67 -5.20 4.84
N ALA A 279 21.99 -6.16 4.19
CA ALA A 279 22.63 -7.08 3.27
C ALA A 279 23.30 -6.36 2.08
N ALA A 280 22.58 -5.42 1.45
CA ALA A 280 23.11 -4.61 0.34
C ALA A 280 24.24 -3.68 0.81
N GLY A 281 24.03 -2.98 1.92
CA GLY A 281 24.98 -2.04 2.50
C GLY A 281 26.30 -2.71 2.91
N LEU A 282 26.26 -3.92 3.46
CA LEU A 282 27.47 -4.69 3.80
C LEU A 282 28.32 -5.00 2.56
N VAL A 283 27.71 -5.39 1.45
CA VAL A 283 28.43 -5.63 0.18
C VAL A 283 29.08 -4.36 -0.33
N ILE A 284 28.35 -3.24 -0.29
CA ILE A 284 28.85 -1.93 -0.71
C ILE A 284 29.99 -1.47 0.19
N ALA A 285 29.83 -1.55 1.52
CA ALA A 285 30.85 -1.15 2.48
C ALA A 285 32.11 -2.02 2.37
N THR A 286 31.94 -3.31 2.09
CA THR A 286 33.05 -4.23 1.81
C THR A 286 33.82 -3.82 0.55
N ALA A 287 33.12 -3.42 -0.53
CA ALA A 287 33.77 -2.91 -1.73
C ALA A 287 34.50 -1.57 -1.47
N LEU A 288 33.94 -0.68 -0.67
CA LEU A 288 34.59 0.57 -0.26
C LEU A 288 35.85 0.32 0.59
N ALA A 289 35.82 -0.66 1.49
CA ALA A 289 37.00 -1.04 2.25
C ALA A 289 38.14 -1.54 1.35
N LEU A 290 37.84 -2.29 0.28
CA LEU A 290 38.84 -2.68 -0.72
C LEU A 290 39.44 -1.47 -1.47
N LEU A 291 38.63 -0.44 -1.77
CA LEU A 291 39.13 0.80 -2.39
C LEU A 291 40.07 1.58 -1.46
N ASN A 292 39.85 1.51 -0.15
CA ASN A 292 40.68 2.17 0.85
C ASN A 292 41.95 1.38 1.22
N GLY A 293 42.32 0.38 0.40
CA GLY A 293 43.57 -0.36 0.55
C GLY A 293 43.52 -1.47 1.60
N VAL A 294 42.33 -1.87 2.06
CA VAL A 294 42.20 -3.04 2.93
C VAL A 294 42.51 -4.31 2.15
N ASP A 295 43.33 -5.18 2.76
CA ASP A 295 43.71 -6.45 2.14
C ASP A 295 42.51 -7.39 1.95
N GLY A 296 42.11 -7.54 0.69
CA GLY A 296 41.00 -8.41 0.28
C GLY A 296 41.27 -9.91 0.42
N THR A 297 42.45 -10.32 0.88
CA THR A 297 42.75 -11.73 1.21
C THR A 297 42.32 -12.13 2.61
N LYS A 298 41.93 -11.16 3.47
CA LYS A 298 41.44 -11.47 4.82
C LYS A 298 40.14 -12.27 4.79
N ALA A 299 39.97 -13.13 5.81
CA ALA A 299 38.80 -13.99 5.99
C ALA A 299 37.46 -13.25 5.91
N TRP A 300 37.43 -11.99 6.39
CA TRP A 300 36.29 -11.10 6.27
C TRP A 300 35.81 -10.93 4.82
N PHE A 301 36.71 -10.61 3.89
CA PHE A 301 36.37 -10.36 2.48
C PHE A 301 36.16 -11.66 1.70
N ALA A 302 36.82 -12.75 2.12
CA ALA A 302 36.69 -14.04 1.48
C ALA A 302 35.30 -14.65 1.76
N TRP A 303 34.91 -14.79 3.03
CA TRP A 303 33.69 -15.51 3.39
C TRP A 303 32.84 -14.82 4.47
N GLY A 304 33.39 -13.92 5.30
CA GLY A 304 32.65 -13.26 6.39
C GLY A 304 31.53 -12.33 5.90
N ALA A 305 31.88 -11.34 5.06
CA ALA A 305 30.94 -10.41 4.45
C ALA A 305 29.82 -11.10 3.66
N PRO A 306 30.11 -12.02 2.70
CA PRO A 306 29.04 -12.70 1.97
C PRO A 306 28.20 -13.62 2.85
N LEU A 307 28.77 -14.24 3.90
CA LEU A 307 27.99 -15.03 4.85
C LEU A 307 26.95 -14.17 5.57
N ILE A 308 27.37 -13.04 6.15
CA ILE A 308 26.47 -12.19 6.93
C ILE A 308 25.43 -11.50 6.03
N ALA A 309 25.86 -10.99 4.88
CA ALA A 309 24.94 -10.45 3.88
C ALA A 309 23.92 -11.51 3.43
N GLY A 310 24.36 -12.75 3.23
CA GLY A 310 23.52 -13.89 2.90
C GLY A 310 22.50 -14.23 4.00
N LEU A 311 22.89 -14.18 5.28
CA LEU A 311 21.98 -14.40 6.41
C LEU A 311 20.88 -13.34 6.48
N PHE A 312 21.23 -12.05 6.35
CA PHE A 312 20.23 -10.97 6.31
C PHE A 312 19.33 -11.04 5.08
N LEU A 313 19.87 -11.47 3.93
CA LEU A 313 19.08 -11.69 2.72
C LEU A 313 18.14 -12.90 2.87
N ALA A 314 18.58 -13.99 3.50
CA ALA A 314 17.73 -15.13 3.80
C ALA A 314 16.60 -14.74 4.77
N LEU A 315 16.91 -13.96 5.81
CA LEU A 315 15.92 -13.39 6.72
C LEU A 315 14.91 -12.52 5.97
N THR A 316 15.37 -11.69 5.02
CA THR A 316 14.50 -10.91 4.13
C THR A 316 13.54 -11.82 3.36
N GLY A 317 14.04 -12.92 2.78
CA GLY A 317 13.22 -13.90 2.06
C GLY A 317 12.13 -14.52 2.95
N VAL A 318 12.47 -14.91 4.18
CA VAL A 318 11.51 -15.45 5.16
C VAL A 318 10.44 -14.41 5.51
N LEU A 319 10.85 -13.17 5.81
CA LEU A 319 9.93 -12.08 6.13
C LEU A 319 8.99 -11.74 4.97
N LEU A 320 9.48 -11.74 3.73
CA LEU A 320 8.67 -11.50 2.54
C LEU A 320 7.60 -12.57 2.37
N VAL A 321 7.96 -13.85 2.49
CA VAL A 321 6.99 -14.95 2.38
C VAL A 321 5.98 -14.91 3.53
N TRP A 322 6.42 -14.58 4.75
CA TRP A 322 5.55 -14.50 5.93
C TRP A 322 4.58 -13.29 5.91
N ASP A 323 4.93 -12.22 5.20
CA ASP A 323 4.02 -11.08 5.03
C ASP A 323 2.85 -11.39 4.09
N LEU A 324 3.02 -12.32 3.14
CA LEU A 324 1.96 -12.74 2.23
C LEU A 324 0.79 -13.37 2.98
N LYS A 325 -0.42 -13.03 2.55
CA LYS A 325 -1.64 -13.66 3.06
C LYS A 325 -1.90 -15.04 2.44
N ARG A 326 -1.25 -15.36 1.32
CA ARG A 326 -1.22 -16.69 0.68
C ARG A 326 0.23 -17.16 0.44
N PRO A 327 0.97 -17.53 1.50
CA PRO A 327 2.36 -17.97 1.36
C PRO A 327 2.50 -19.26 0.55
N ASP A 328 1.46 -20.09 0.51
CA ASP A 328 1.33 -21.28 -0.35
C ASP A 328 1.52 -20.96 -1.84
N ARG A 329 1.21 -19.72 -2.25
CA ARG A 329 1.26 -19.26 -3.64
C ARG A 329 2.49 -18.41 -3.97
N PHE A 330 3.51 -18.36 -3.11
CA PHE A 330 4.68 -17.48 -3.32
C PHE A 330 5.36 -17.72 -4.69
N LEU A 331 5.43 -18.98 -5.14
CA LEU A 331 6.05 -19.36 -6.42
C LEU A 331 5.35 -18.73 -7.64
N TYR A 332 4.12 -18.22 -7.49
CA TYR A 332 3.44 -17.50 -8.56
C TYR A 332 4.14 -16.19 -8.90
N LEU A 333 4.90 -15.62 -7.97
CA LEU A 333 5.73 -14.45 -8.25
C LEU A 333 6.78 -14.73 -9.33
N LEU A 334 7.31 -15.96 -9.37
CA LEU A 334 8.32 -16.39 -10.33
C LEU A 334 7.70 -17.01 -11.59
N THR A 335 6.62 -17.79 -11.43
CA THR A 335 6.01 -18.58 -12.52
C THR A 335 4.89 -17.85 -13.27
N LYS A 336 4.24 -16.87 -12.63
CA LYS A 336 3.09 -16.10 -13.17
C LYS A 336 3.30 -14.59 -13.02
N GLY A 337 4.56 -14.16 -12.99
CA GLY A 337 4.97 -12.79 -12.70
C GLY A 337 4.60 -11.79 -13.79
N ASN A 338 4.07 -10.64 -13.38
CA ASN A 338 3.87 -9.45 -14.22
C ASN A 338 5.20 -8.65 -14.30
N PRO A 339 5.86 -8.57 -15.47
CA PRO A 339 7.10 -7.80 -15.61
C PRO A 339 6.90 -6.28 -15.43
N GLY A 340 5.66 -5.77 -15.50
CA GLY A 340 5.35 -4.38 -15.17
C GLY A 340 5.47 -4.05 -13.69
N SER A 341 5.24 -5.02 -12.81
CA SER A 341 5.27 -4.81 -11.35
C SER A 341 6.70 -4.75 -10.82
N TRP A 342 7.03 -3.69 -10.08
CA TRP A 342 8.32 -3.57 -9.40
C TRP A 342 8.51 -4.57 -8.27
N LEU A 343 7.44 -5.22 -7.80
CA LEU A 343 7.56 -6.32 -6.85
C LEU A 343 8.17 -7.57 -7.51
N VAL A 344 7.81 -7.84 -8.77
CA VAL A 344 8.41 -8.93 -9.58
C VAL A 344 9.86 -8.60 -9.94
N LYS A 345 10.13 -7.38 -10.42
CA LYS A 345 11.50 -6.93 -10.69
C LYS A 345 12.38 -6.99 -9.43
N GLY A 346 11.83 -6.60 -8.29
CA GLY A 346 12.47 -6.73 -6.98
C GLY A 346 12.84 -8.18 -6.65
N ALA A 347 11.95 -9.13 -6.91
CA ALA A 347 12.23 -10.55 -6.72
C ALA A 347 13.39 -11.05 -7.60
N TRP A 348 13.47 -10.59 -8.86
CA TRP A 348 14.60 -10.90 -9.75
C TRP A 348 15.92 -10.31 -9.24
N ILE A 349 15.90 -9.04 -8.80
CA ILE A 349 17.07 -8.35 -8.24
C ILE A 349 17.56 -9.08 -6.98
N LEU A 350 16.66 -9.43 -6.05
CA LEU A 350 16.99 -10.19 -4.85
C LEU A 350 17.53 -11.59 -5.17
N SER A 351 16.98 -12.26 -6.18
CA SER A 351 17.45 -13.57 -6.62
C SER A 351 18.86 -13.50 -7.23
N ALA A 352 19.13 -12.50 -8.06
CA ALA A 352 20.46 -12.25 -8.62
C ALA A 352 21.47 -11.93 -7.51
N PHE A 353 21.07 -11.12 -6.52
CA PHE A 353 21.91 -10.80 -5.37
C PHE A 353 22.24 -12.05 -4.53
N ALA A 354 21.24 -12.89 -4.27
CA ALA A 354 21.42 -14.15 -3.55
C ALA A 354 22.38 -15.09 -4.30
N ALA A 355 22.27 -15.18 -5.63
CA ALA A 355 23.17 -15.98 -6.44
C ALA A 355 24.61 -15.47 -6.36
N VAL A 356 24.83 -14.15 -6.50
CA VAL A 356 26.18 -13.56 -6.41
C VAL A 356 26.79 -13.74 -5.04
N ILE A 357 26.04 -13.50 -3.96
CA ILE A 357 26.50 -13.75 -2.59
C ILE A 357 26.81 -15.22 -2.36
N GLY A 358 25.96 -16.13 -2.85
CA GLY A 358 26.17 -17.57 -2.70
C GLY A 358 27.45 -18.03 -3.40
N VAL A 359 27.67 -17.61 -4.65
CA VAL A 359 28.89 -17.92 -5.40
C VAL A 359 30.11 -17.29 -4.73
N TRP A 360 29.99 -16.06 -4.20
CA TRP A 360 31.07 -15.38 -3.49
C TRP A 360 31.45 -16.15 -2.22
N PHE A 361 30.48 -16.53 -1.39
CA PHE A 361 30.72 -17.32 -0.19
C PHE A 361 31.43 -18.64 -0.52
N ILE A 362 30.96 -19.36 -1.53
CA ILE A 362 31.57 -20.62 -2.00
C ILE A 362 33.02 -20.37 -2.46
N ALA A 363 33.26 -19.36 -3.31
CA ALA A 363 34.59 -19.02 -3.79
C ALA A 363 35.56 -18.68 -2.64
N GLY A 364 35.06 -18.01 -1.60
CA GLY A 364 35.80 -17.71 -0.37
C GLY A 364 36.23 -18.95 0.40
N VAL A 365 35.32 -19.92 0.58
CA VAL A 365 35.60 -21.19 1.26
C VAL A 365 36.65 -22.01 0.50
N PHE A 366 36.66 -21.95 -0.83
CA PHE A 366 37.64 -22.65 -1.67
C PHE A 366 38.95 -21.87 -1.92
N GLY A 367 39.11 -20.67 -1.33
CA GLY A 367 40.32 -19.87 -1.46
C GLY A 367 40.54 -19.26 -2.85
N LEU A 368 39.48 -19.11 -3.65
CA LEU A 368 39.53 -18.53 -5.00
C LEU A 368 39.56 -16.99 -4.95
N SER A 369 40.67 -16.40 -4.50
CA SER A 369 40.80 -14.98 -4.20
C SER A 369 40.54 -14.03 -5.38
N ASP A 370 40.85 -14.44 -6.60
CA ASP A 370 40.60 -13.60 -7.79
C ASP A 370 39.11 -13.53 -8.11
N LEU A 371 38.40 -14.65 -7.93
CA LEU A 371 36.97 -14.74 -8.13
C LEU A 371 36.20 -13.93 -7.07
N THR A 372 36.63 -13.96 -5.79
CA THR A 372 35.99 -13.16 -4.74
C THR A 372 36.13 -11.66 -4.96
N LYS A 373 37.28 -11.20 -5.47
CA LYS A 373 37.49 -9.80 -5.87
C LYS A 373 36.53 -9.39 -6.99
N VAL A 374 36.41 -10.22 -8.04
CA VAL A 374 35.47 -9.96 -9.15
C VAL A 374 34.03 -9.93 -8.65
N LEU A 375 33.63 -10.88 -7.81
CA LEU A 375 32.27 -10.97 -7.27
C LEU A 375 31.91 -9.83 -6.34
N THR A 376 32.86 -9.28 -5.58
CA THR A 376 32.66 -8.05 -4.81
C THR A 376 32.21 -6.91 -5.72
N TRP A 377 32.93 -6.69 -6.84
CA TRP A 377 32.64 -5.62 -7.79
C TRP A 377 31.36 -5.84 -8.60
N VAL A 378 31.09 -7.08 -9.01
CA VAL A 378 29.81 -7.45 -9.64
C VAL A 378 28.63 -7.31 -8.66
N GLY A 379 28.88 -7.54 -7.37
CA GLY A 379 27.89 -7.41 -6.31
C GLY A 379 27.44 -5.98 -6.06
N VAL A 380 28.31 -4.98 -6.23
CA VAL A 380 27.98 -3.55 -6.00
C VAL A 380 26.76 -3.04 -6.80
N PRO A 381 26.71 -3.13 -8.15
CA PRO A 381 25.55 -2.65 -8.89
C PRO A 381 24.27 -3.40 -8.53
N ILE A 382 24.36 -4.70 -8.22
CA ILE A 382 23.21 -5.49 -7.78
C ILE A 382 22.76 -5.07 -6.38
N ALA A 383 23.70 -4.81 -5.46
CA ALA A 383 23.43 -4.31 -4.11
C ALA A 383 22.76 -2.93 -4.15
N LEU A 384 23.23 -2.02 -5.02
CA LEU A 384 22.55 -0.74 -5.27
C LEU A 384 21.12 -0.96 -5.80
N GLY A 385 20.94 -1.95 -6.67
CA GLY A 385 19.62 -2.42 -7.09
C GLY A 385 18.76 -2.87 -5.91
N VAL A 386 19.28 -3.75 -5.03
CA VAL A 386 18.59 -4.26 -3.83
C VAL A 386 18.23 -3.14 -2.85
N ALA A 387 19.12 -2.16 -2.66
CA ALA A 387 18.87 -0.99 -1.85
C ALA A 387 17.73 -0.14 -2.46
N GLY A 388 17.84 0.17 -3.76
CA GLY A 388 17.03 1.19 -4.42
C GLY A 388 15.70 0.74 -5.04
N TYR A 389 15.53 -0.53 -5.46
CA TYR A 389 14.36 -0.93 -6.27
C TYR A 389 13.01 -0.64 -5.58
N THR A 390 12.99 -0.64 -4.25
CA THR A 390 11.80 -0.37 -3.44
C THR A 390 11.26 1.05 -3.66
N ALA A 391 12.12 2.03 -3.97
CA ALA A 391 11.67 3.37 -4.31
C ALA A 391 10.75 3.36 -5.54
N PHE A 392 11.01 2.49 -6.51
CA PHE A 392 10.17 2.35 -7.69
C PHE A 392 8.88 1.54 -7.42
N LEU A 393 8.93 0.56 -6.51
CA LEU A 393 7.71 -0.10 -6.01
C LEU A 393 6.78 0.90 -5.33
N PHE A 394 7.35 1.81 -4.55
CA PHE A 394 6.64 2.92 -3.93
C PHE A 394 6.15 3.96 -4.95
N GLY A 395 6.88 4.19 -6.03
CA GLY A 395 6.41 5.00 -7.15
C GLY A 395 5.13 4.45 -7.81
N GLN A 396 4.93 3.12 -7.83
CA GLN A 396 3.67 2.51 -8.30
C GLN A 396 2.50 2.62 -7.30
N ALA A 397 2.77 3.06 -6.08
CA ALA A 397 1.75 3.23 -5.04
C ALA A 397 1.13 4.64 -5.10
N GLU A 398 0.38 4.92 -6.17
CA GLU A 398 -0.20 6.24 -6.45
C GLU A 398 -1.12 6.79 -5.35
N ALA A 399 -1.59 5.95 -4.41
CA ALA A 399 -2.41 6.44 -3.30
C ALA A 399 -1.62 7.16 -2.19
N ARG A 400 -0.29 7.22 -2.29
CA ARG A 400 0.61 7.64 -1.21
C ARG A 400 1.59 8.70 -1.73
N ASP A 401 1.17 9.96 -1.72
CA ASP A 401 1.95 11.07 -2.29
C ASP A 401 3.39 11.17 -1.74
N LEU A 402 3.58 10.91 -0.43
CA LEU A 402 4.91 10.88 0.20
C LEU A 402 5.87 9.84 -0.43
N TRP A 403 5.33 8.80 -1.05
CA TRP A 403 6.08 7.72 -1.68
C TRP A 403 6.44 8.00 -3.15
N GLN A 404 5.85 9.05 -3.75
CA GLN A 404 6.12 9.45 -5.13
C GLN A 404 7.29 10.45 -5.24
N SER A 405 7.99 10.74 -4.15
CA SER A 405 9.13 11.68 -4.17
C SER A 405 10.28 11.19 -5.08
N PRO A 406 10.77 12.03 -6.01
CA PRO A 406 11.93 11.70 -6.85
C PRO A 406 13.22 11.42 -6.04
N THR A 407 13.29 11.91 -4.79
CA THR A 407 14.46 11.72 -3.93
C THR A 407 14.44 10.39 -3.17
N LEU A 408 13.33 9.63 -3.23
CA LEU A 408 13.16 8.40 -2.45
C LEU A 408 14.21 7.34 -2.76
N LEU A 409 14.65 7.23 -4.02
CA LEU A 409 15.73 6.33 -4.43
C LEU A 409 17.01 6.63 -3.63
N TRP A 410 17.40 7.90 -3.55
CA TRP A 410 18.60 8.32 -2.86
C TRP A 410 18.50 8.11 -1.35
N HIS A 411 17.33 8.35 -0.75
CA HIS A 411 17.09 8.06 0.66
C HIS A 411 17.23 6.57 0.97
N MET A 412 16.69 5.70 0.12
CA MET A 412 16.80 4.24 0.31
C MET A 412 18.24 3.74 0.15
N ILE A 413 19.00 4.29 -0.81
CA ILE A 413 20.41 3.97 -0.98
C ILE A 413 21.21 4.46 0.24
N ALA A 414 21.08 5.72 0.64
CA ALA A 414 21.77 6.27 1.81
C ALA A 414 21.43 5.48 3.10
N GLY A 415 20.16 5.11 3.29
CA GLY A 415 19.75 4.26 4.41
C GLY A 415 20.39 2.87 4.40
N ALA A 416 20.57 2.26 3.22
CA ALA A 416 21.27 0.98 3.09
C ALA A 416 22.76 1.12 3.41
N PHE A 417 23.43 2.20 2.97
CA PHE A 417 24.81 2.51 3.34
C PHE A 417 24.95 2.65 4.86
N ALA A 418 24.09 3.48 5.48
CA ALA A 418 24.09 3.71 6.92
C ALA A 418 23.90 2.40 7.72
N ALA A 419 22.89 1.61 7.35
CA ALA A 419 22.59 0.34 8.01
C ALA A 419 23.69 -0.71 7.81
N GLY A 420 24.27 -0.78 6.61
CA GLY A 420 25.36 -1.71 6.29
C GLY A 420 26.68 -1.33 6.96
N GLY A 421 27.04 -0.05 6.97
CA GLY A 421 28.21 0.48 7.67
C GLY A 421 28.11 0.28 9.19
N GLY A 422 26.95 0.61 9.77
CA GLY A 422 26.68 0.36 11.19
C GLY A 422 26.75 -1.13 11.56
N ALA A 423 26.17 -2.01 10.73
CA ALA A 423 26.30 -3.45 10.92
C ALA A 423 27.78 -3.90 10.80
N GLY A 424 28.52 -3.38 9.83
CA GLY A 424 29.95 -3.65 9.65
C GLY A 424 30.78 -3.28 10.88
N LEU A 425 30.54 -2.10 11.47
CA LEU A 425 31.19 -1.67 12.72
C LEU A 425 30.88 -2.58 13.91
N VAL A 426 29.62 -3.01 14.06
CA VAL A 426 29.25 -3.95 15.13
C VAL A 426 29.97 -5.28 14.96
N ILE A 427 30.12 -5.73 13.71
CA ILE A 427 30.79 -6.99 13.40
C ILE A 427 32.31 -6.89 13.60
N SER A 428 32.92 -5.74 13.29
CA SER A 428 34.36 -5.53 13.49
C SER A 428 34.77 -5.54 14.96
N LEU A 429 33.84 -5.34 15.91
CA LEU A 429 34.09 -5.57 17.34
C LEU A 429 34.40 -7.04 17.67
N SER A 430 33.95 -7.98 16.82
CA SER A 430 34.09 -9.43 17.06
C SER A 430 35.03 -10.12 16.08
N VAL A 431 35.48 -9.43 15.04
CA VAL A 431 36.32 -9.96 13.96
C VAL A 431 37.46 -8.99 13.71
N ASP A 432 38.69 -9.50 13.56
CA ASP A 432 39.89 -8.68 13.40
C ASP A 432 39.97 -8.00 12.02
N VAL A 433 39.25 -6.88 11.89
CA VAL A 433 39.27 -5.98 10.73
C VAL A 433 40.41 -4.97 10.94
N THR A 434 41.12 -4.60 9.87
CA THR A 434 42.13 -3.52 9.97
C THR A 434 41.47 -2.18 10.34
N GLU A 435 42.23 -1.26 10.93
CA GLU A 435 41.82 0.14 11.17
C GLU A 435 41.32 0.84 9.89
N ALA A 436 41.90 0.52 8.73
CA ALA A 436 41.43 0.96 7.40
C ALA A 436 40.04 0.40 7.00
N GLY A 437 39.62 -0.72 7.59
CA GLY A 437 38.29 -1.30 7.41
C GLY A 437 37.27 -0.70 8.36
N ASP A 438 37.63 -0.45 9.61
CA ASP A 438 36.77 0.27 10.57
C ASP A 438 36.46 1.69 10.08
N THR A 439 37.47 2.39 9.56
CA THR A 439 37.27 3.70 8.92
C THR A 439 36.35 3.61 7.71
N ALA A 440 36.51 2.61 6.83
CA ALA A 440 35.61 2.42 5.69
C ALA A 440 34.15 2.14 6.12
N PHE A 441 33.93 1.35 7.17
CA PHE A 441 32.59 1.13 7.73
C PHE A 441 32.01 2.38 8.38
N ALA A 442 32.82 3.17 9.08
CA ALA A 442 32.42 4.45 9.64
C ALA A 442 32.04 5.46 8.54
N TRP A 443 32.80 5.54 7.45
CA TRP A 443 32.45 6.37 6.28
C TRP A 443 31.12 5.92 5.66
N ALA A 444 30.93 4.61 5.44
CA ALA A 444 29.67 4.09 4.94
C ALA A 444 28.49 4.36 5.88
N MET A 445 28.73 4.39 7.20
CA MET A 445 27.69 4.70 8.20
C MET A 445 27.26 6.18 8.14
N VAL A 446 28.19 7.10 7.92
CA VAL A 446 27.94 8.55 7.91
C VAL A 446 27.29 9.02 6.60
N GLY A 447 27.43 8.23 5.52
CA GLY A 447 26.78 8.47 4.22
C GLY A 447 27.69 9.20 3.26
#